data_AF-A0A354EXW7-F1
#
_entry.id   AF-A0A354EXW7-F1
#
_cell.length_a   1.000
_cell.length_b   1.000
_cell.length_c   1.000
_cell.angle_alpha   90.00
_cell.angle_beta   90.00
_cell.angle_gamma   90.00
#
_symmetry.space_group_name_H-M   'P 1'
#
loop_
_entity.id
_entity.type
_entity.pdbx_description
1 polymer ?
#
loop_
_entity_poly.entity_id
_entity_poly.type
_entity_poly.pdbx_seq_one_letter_code
_entity_poly.pdbx_strand_id
1 'polypeptide(L)' 'MVDNTAGLAGVVAGASAIATVGLAGKGLNYRGYSIDDLAAYASFEEVAYLLHYGQLPTTAELATYVNKLIR' A
#
# COMPACT_ATOMS: atom_id res chain seq x y z
N MET A 1 -26.64 -16.48 -19.57
CA MET A 1 -25.97 -15.42 -18.79
C MET A 1 -24.65 -15.18 -19.51
N VAL A 2 -24.45 -14.02 -20.12
CA VAL A 2 -23.16 -13.69 -20.74
C VAL A 2 -22.30 -13.14 -19.63
N ASP A 3 -21.34 -13.94 -19.17
CA ASP A 3 -20.33 -13.51 -18.21
C ASP A 3 -19.38 -12.57 -18.97
N ASN A 4 -19.74 -11.29 -19.04
CA ASN A 4 -18.95 -10.27 -19.71
C ASN A 4 -17.71 -9.96 -18.87
N THR A 5 -16.67 -10.77 -19.04
CA THR A 5 -15.34 -10.61 -18.41
C THR A 5 -14.45 -9.60 -19.15
N ALA A 6 -15.04 -8.76 -20.03
CA ALA A 6 -14.32 -7.67 -20.69
C ALA A 6 -13.58 -6.82 -19.64
N GLY A 7 -12.27 -6.66 -19.82
CA GLY A 7 -11.43 -5.92 -18.88
C GLY A 7 -11.13 -6.63 -17.55
N LEU A 8 -11.24 -7.96 -17.48
CA LEU A 8 -10.97 -8.78 -16.27
C LEU A 8 -11.95 -8.53 -15.11
N ALA A 9 -13.16 -8.04 -15.40
CA ALA A 9 -14.19 -7.86 -14.38
C ALA A 9 -14.49 -9.18 -13.65
N GLY A 10 -14.33 -9.19 -12.32
CA GLY A 10 -14.55 -10.36 -11.48
C GLY A 10 -13.45 -11.44 -11.53
N VAL A 11 -12.36 -11.21 -12.28
CA VAL A 11 -11.24 -12.16 -12.39
C VAL A 11 -10.19 -11.87 -11.33
N VAL A 12 -9.83 -12.87 -10.53
CA VAL A 12 -8.71 -12.81 -9.58
C VAL A 12 -7.41 -12.99 -10.35
N ALA A 13 -6.67 -11.91 -10.57
CA ALA A 13 -5.36 -11.95 -11.25
C ALA A 13 -4.23 -12.49 -10.36
N GLY A 14 -4.36 -12.40 -9.04
CA GLY A 14 -3.38 -12.87 -8.07
C GLY A 14 -3.68 -12.40 -6.65
N ALA A 15 -2.93 -12.92 -5.68
CA ALA A 15 -2.97 -12.46 -4.29
C ALA A 15 -1.90 -11.38 -4.07
N SER A 16 -2.22 -10.38 -3.23
CA SER A 16 -1.28 -9.31 -2.86
C SER A 16 -1.30 -9.07 -1.36
N ALA A 17 -0.13 -8.90 -0.77
CA ALA A 17 0.05 -8.49 0.61
C ALA A 17 0.22 -6.96 0.77
N ILE A 18 0.12 -6.20 -0.34
CA ILE A 18 0.49 -4.77 -0.37
C ILE A 18 -0.67 -3.89 0.08
N ALA A 19 -1.84 -4.07 -0.50
CA ALA A 19 -2.99 -3.23 -0.23
C ALA A 19 -4.28 -4.04 -0.19
N THR A 20 -5.21 -3.63 0.65
CA THR A 20 -6.58 -4.16 0.65
C THR A 20 -7.56 -3.02 0.44
N VAL A 21 -8.44 -3.20 -0.53
CA VAL A 21 -9.46 -2.21 -0.91
C VAL A 21 -10.82 -2.80 -0.55
N GLY A 22 -11.60 -2.07 0.26
CA GLY A 22 -13.01 -2.40 0.48
C GLY A 22 -13.27 -3.55 1.46
N LEU A 23 -12.36 -3.83 2.40
CA LEU A 23 -12.65 -4.70 3.54
C LEU A 23 -13.91 -4.14 4.26
N ALA A 24 -15.01 -4.88 4.25
CA ALA A 24 -16.33 -4.46 4.78
C ALA A 24 -16.98 -3.22 4.11
N GLY A 25 -16.65 -2.92 2.85
CA GLY A 25 -17.39 -1.95 2.02
C GLY A 25 -16.88 -0.51 2.07
N LYS A 26 -15.96 -0.17 2.99
CA LYS A 26 -15.23 1.12 3.01
C LYS A 26 -13.86 0.91 3.68
N GLY A 27 -12.80 1.36 3.01
CA GLY A 27 -11.46 1.38 3.60
C GLY A 27 -10.37 1.00 2.61
N LEU A 28 -9.26 1.72 2.66
CA LEU A 28 -8.02 1.40 1.98
C LEU A 28 -6.98 1.12 3.06
N ASN A 29 -6.35 -0.05 2.99
CA ASN A 29 -5.28 -0.41 3.92
C ASN A 29 -4.00 -0.68 3.14
N TYR A 30 -2.87 -0.19 3.63
CA TYR A 30 -1.54 -0.53 3.13
C TYR A 30 -0.81 -1.39 4.14
N ARG A 31 -0.50 -2.63 3.75
CA ARG A 31 0.19 -3.64 4.57
C ARG A 31 -0.39 -3.79 5.99
N GLY A 32 -1.70 -3.64 6.13
CA GLY A 32 -2.42 -3.75 7.40
C GLY A 32 -2.66 -2.43 8.13
N TYR A 33 -2.10 -1.31 7.68
CA TYR A 33 -2.36 0.02 8.25
C TYR A 33 -3.48 0.72 7.49
N SER A 34 -4.37 1.41 8.21
CA SER A 34 -5.40 2.25 7.59
C SER A 34 -4.75 3.41 6.85
N ILE A 35 -5.29 3.76 5.68
CA ILE A 35 -4.85 4.95 4.94
C ILE A 35 -5.01 6.23 5.76
N ASP A 36 -6.04 6.31 6.61
CA ASP A 36 -6.31 7.48 7.45
C ASP A 36 -5.21 7.65 8.52
N ASP A 37 -4.76 6.54 9.11
CA ASP A 37 -3.66 6.55 10.10
C ASP A 37 -2.34 6.94 9.43
N LEU A 38 -2.06 6.38 8.25
CA LEU A 38 -0.85 6.72 7.51
C LEU A 38 -0.85 8.19 7.09
N ALA A 39 -1.99 8.74 6.67
CA ALA A 39 -2.10 10.15 6.31
C ALA A 39 -1.96 11.08 7.51
N ALA A 40 -2.40 10.66 8.70
CA ALA A 40 -2.32 11.45 9.92
C ALA A 40 -0.94 11.42 10.58
N TYR A 41 -0.23 10.29 10.51
CA TYR A 41 0.94 10.02 11.36
C TYR A 41 2.23 9.69 10.60
N ALA A 42 2.19 9.47 9.27
CA ALA A 42 3.37 9.12 8.49
C ALA A 42 3.64 10.14 7.37
N SER A 43 4.92 10.32 7.06
CA SER A 43 5.36 11.04 5.87
C SER A 43 5.23 10.19 4.60
N PHE A 44 5.28 10.86 3.44
CA PHE A 44 5.26 10.17 2.15
C PHE A 44 6.39 9.14 2.04
N GLU A 45 7.59 9.49 2.50
CA GLU A 45 8.78 8.65 2.43
C GLU A 45 8.67 7.42 3.33
N GLU A 46 8.05 7.54 4.50
CA GLU A 46 7.75 6.39 5.38
C GLU A 46 6.74 5.45 4.75
N VAL A 47 5.68 5.97 4.13
CA VAL A 47 4.68 5.15 3.40
C VAL A 47 5.31 4.47 2.19
N ALA A 48 6.17 5.18 1.43
CA ALA A 48 6.89 4.61 0.30
C ALA A 48 7.84 3.48 0.75
N TYR A 49 8.55 3.68 1.86
CA TYR A 49 9.38 2.66 2.47
C TYR A 49 8.54 1.44 2.88
N LEU A 50 7.42 1.65 3.58
CA LEU A 50 6.48 0.60 3.97
C LEU A 50 6.03 -0.25 2.77
N LEU A 51 5.58 0.40 1.69
CA LEU A 51 5.11 -0.29 0.50
C LEU A 51 6.22 -1.14 -0.14
N HIS A 52 7.45 -0.62 -0.20
CA HIS A 52 8.57 -1.31 -0.82
C HIS A 52 9.13 -2.45 0.04
N TYR A 53 9.34 -2.21 1.34
CA TYR A 53 10.09 -3.10 2.23
C TYR A 53 9.24 -3.95 3.17
N GLY A 54 7.94 -3.64 3.31
CA GLY A 54 7.05 -4.46 4.15
C GLY A 54 6.81 -3.96 5.55
N GLN A 55 7.58 -2.99 6.01
CA GLN A 55 7.56 -2.49 7.39
C GLN A 55 7.82 -0.99 7.43
N LEU A 56 7.38 -0.32 8.50
CA LEU A 56 7.74 1.07 8.73
C LEU A 56 9.25 1.17 9.01
N PRO A 57 9.94 2.19 8.46
CA PRO A 57 11.36 2.34 8.66
C PRO A 57 11.67 2.78 10.09
N THR A 58 12.83 2.38 10.58
CA THR A 58 13.47 3.07 11.71
C THR A 58 14.02 4.43 11.26
N THR A 59 14.35 5.31 12.20
CA THR A 59 14.90 6.65 11.88
C THR A 59 16.16 6.59 11.02
N ALA A 60 17.03 5.60 11.23
CA ALA A 60 18.25 5.42 10.44
C ALA A 60 17.95 4.92 9.01
N GLU A 61 16.99 4.00 8.86
CA GLU A 61 16.56 3.49 7.56
C GLU A 61 15.85 4.57 6.76
N LEU A 62 15.00 5.39 7.41
CA LEU A 62 14.33 6.51 6.77
C LEU A 62 15.34 7.53 6.24
N ALA A 63 16.33 7.93 7.06
CA ALA A 63 17.37 8.87 6.62
C ALA A 63 18.14 8.35 5.39
N THR A 64 18.47 7.05 5.39
CA THR A 64 19.14 6.40 4.26
C THR A 64 18.24 6.36 3.02
N TYR A 65 16.95 6.04 3.21
CA TYR A 65 15.98 5.97 2.13
C TYR A 65 15.70 7.33 1.49
N VAL A 66 15.54 8.37 2.30
CA VAL A 66 15.38 9.76 1.82
C VAL A 66 16.61 10.18 1.01
N ASN A 67 17.83 9.87 1.47
CA ASN A 67 19.04 10.18 0.70
C ASN A 67 19.04 9.48 -0.67
N LYS A 68 18.55 8.24 -0.73
CA LYS A 68 18.42 7.45 -1.97
C LYS A 68 17.35 8.02 -2.92
N LEU A 69 16.30 8.67 -2.42
CA LEU A 69 15.25 9.25 -3.27
C LEU A 69 15.68 10.55 -3.95
N ILE A 70 16.61 11.29 -3.36
CA ILE A 70 17.06 12.60 -3.83
C ILE A 70 18.22 12.48 -4.85
N ARG A 71 18.87 11.32 -4.91
CA ARG A 71 20.10 11.10 -5.68
C ARG A 71 19.90 10.10 -6.81
#